data_AF-N6W384-F1
#
_entry.id   AF-N6W384-F1
#
_cell.length_a   1.000
_cell.length_b   1.000
_cell.length_c   1.000
_cell.angle_alpha   90.00
_cell.angle_beta   90.00
_cell.angle_gamma   90.00
#
_symmetry.space_group_name_H-M   'P 1'
#
loop_
_entity.id
_entity.type
_entity.pdbx_description
1 polymer ?
#
loop_
_entity_poly.entity_id
_entity_poly.type
_entity_poly.pdbx_seq_one_letter_code
_entity_poly.pdbx_strand_id
1 'polypeptide(L)' 'MLVHGQQVRLTRREQQVLLELTGNDPAGIRTREDLRRFAEDNLVAADQDAETLKQLKGVLNKYLSAL' A
#
# COMPACT_ATOMS: atom_id res chain seq x y z
N MET A 1 9.81 -4.63 -2.63
CA MET A 1 9.23 -4.00 -3.84
C MET A 1 10.34 -3.42 -4.70
N LEU A 2 10.22 -3.55 -6.03
CA LEU A 2 11.08 -2.84 -6.98
C LEU A 2 10.35 -1.54 -7.36
N VAL A 3 10.92 -0.41 -6.99
CA VAL A 3 10.43 0.93 -7.37
C VAL A 3 11.40 1.50 -8.40
N HIS A 4 10.99 1.57 -9.65
CA HIS A 4 11.77 2.21 -10.72
C HIS A 4 10.97 3.40 -11.23
N GLY A 5 11.33 4.60 -10.75
CA GLY A 5 10.64 5.84 -11.09
C GLY A 5 9.17 5.83 -10.66
N GLN A 6 8.26 5.71 -11.63
CA GLN A 6 6.80 5.64 -11.41
C GLN A 6 6.25 4.22 -11.29
N GLN A 7 7.02 3.20 -11.72
CA GLN A 7 6.59 1.81 -11.64
C GLN A 7 6.88 1.21 -10.27
N VAL A 8 5.88 0.49 -9.78
CA VAL A 8 5.86 -0.21 -8.51
C VAL A 8 5.60 -1.68 -8.80
N ARG A 9 6.53 -2.54 -8.40
CA ARG A 9 6.31 -3.98 -8.35
C ARG A 9 6.32 -4.45 -6.91
N LEU A 10 5.14 -4.75 -6.40
CA LEU A 10 4.97 -5.41 -5.11
C LEU A 10 5.48 -6.85 -5.20
N THR A 11 6.25 -7.27 -4.19
CA THR A 11 6.57 -8.69 -4.03
C THR A 11 5.36 -9.43 -3.45
N ARG A 12 5.30 -10.75 -3.60
CA ARG A 12 4.21 -11.57 -3.01
C ARG A 12 4.02 -11.33 -1.51
N ARG A 13 5.12 -11.07 -0.78
CA ARG A 13 5.08 -10.79 0.65
C ARG A 13 4.41 -9.45 0.95
N GLU A 14 4.66 -8.42 0.14
CA GLU A 14 4.00 -7.12 0.28
C GLU A 14 2.53 -7.17 -0.15
N GLN A 15 2.21 -7.97 -1.17
CA GLN A 15 0.82 -8.22 -1.54
C GLN A 15 0.05 -8.90 -0.41
N GLN A 16 0.65 -9.89 0.25
CA GLN A 16 0.06 -10.51 1.43
C GLN A 16 -0.16 -9.51 2.57
N VAL A 17 0.85 -8.69 2.91
CA VAL A 17 0.71 -7.69 3.97
C VAL A 17 -0.39 -6.67 3.67
N LEU A 18 -0.46 -6.17 2.43
CA LEU A 18 -1.51 -5.23 2.03
C LEU A 18 -2.90 -5.88 2.06
N LEU A 19 -3.01 -7.13 1.60
CA LEU A 19 -4.25 -7.90 1.67
C LEU A 19 -4.68 -8.14 3.13
N GLU A 20 -3.77 -8.46 4.05
CA GLU A 20 -4.09 -8.66 5.46
C GLU A 20 -4.49 -7.35 6.15
N LEU A 21 -3.84 -6.24 5.82
CA LEU A 21 -4.13 -4.94 6.42
C LEU A 21 -5.43 -4.32 5.90
N THR A 22 -5.74 -4.51 4.63
CA THR A 22 -6.85 -3.80 3.96
C THR A 22 -8.02 -4.71 3.59
N GLY A 23 -7.82 -6.03 3.59
CA GLY A 23 -8.79 -7.02 3.08
C GLY A 23 -8.94 -7.01 1.55
N ASN A 24 -8.28 -6.09 0.85
CA ASN A 24 -8.43 -5.88 -0.58
C ASN A 24 -7.21 -6.39 -1.35
N ASP A 25 -7.44 -6.96 -2.53
CA ASP A 25 -6.39 -7.54 -3.36
C ASP A 25 -5.49 -6.44 -3.99
N PRO A 26 -4.18 -6.42 -3.67
CA PRO A 26 -3.24 -5.41 -4.16
C PRO A 26 -2.52 -5.84 -5.44
N ALA A 27 -2.94 -6.93 -6.11
CA ALA A 27 -2.26 -7.42 -7.31
C ALA A 27 -2.38 -6.45 -8.51
N GLY A 28 -3.37 -5.54 -8.47
CA GLY A 28 -3.54 -4.47 -9.45
C GLY A 28 -2.51 -3.35 -9.36
N ILE A 29 -1.77 -3.24 -8.25
CA ILE A 29 -0.90 -2.10 -7.99
C ILE A 29 0.39 -2.21 -8.80
N ARG A 30 0.52 -1.34 -9.82
CA ARG A 30 1.65 -1.32 -10.75
C ARG A 30 2.42 0.00 -10.76
N THR A 31 1.84 1.05 -10.19
CA THR A 31 2.41 2.39 -10.16
C THR A 31 2.36 2.98 -8.75
N ARG A 32 3.15 4.03 -8.51
CA ARG A 32 3.07 4.78 -7.25
C ARG A 32 1.70 5.44 -7.07
N GLU A 33 1.09 5.85 -8.17
CA GLU A 33 -0.28 6.38 -8.15
C GLU A 33 -1.30 5.32 -7.79
N ASP A 34 -1.22 4.10 -8.34
CA ASP A 34 -2.09 2.98 -7.93
C ASP A 34 -1.94 2.67 -6.44
N LEU A 35 -0.70 2.63 -5.94
CA LEU A 35 -0.45 2.36 -4.53
C LEU A 35 -1.04 3.46 -3.64
N ARG A 36 -0.88 4.72 -4.06
CA ARG A 36 -1.43 5.87 -3.35
C ARG A 36 -2.95 5.86 -3.39
N ARG A 37 -3.56 5.60 -4.54
CA ARG A 37 -5.02 5.50 -4.69
C ARG A 37 -5.58 4.35 -3.87
N PHE A 38 -4.96 3.18 -3.93
CA PHE A 38 -5.33 2.02 -3.12
C PHE A 38 -5.28 2.37 -1.64
N ALA A 39 -4.23 3.03 -1.19
CA ALA A 39 -4.15 3.51 0.17
C ALA A 39 -5.26 4.49 0.52
N GLU A 40 -5.48 5.52 -0.30
CA GLU A 40 -6.52 6.53 -0.07
C GLU A 40 -7.93 5.92 -0.04
N ASP A 41 -8.23 4.98 -0.94
CA ASP A 41 -9.53 4.29 -1.01
C ASP A 41 -9.76 3.43 0.25
N ASN A 42 -8.74 2.68 0.67
CA ASN A 42 -8.80 1.89 1.90
C ASN A 42 -8.72 2.74 3.18
N LEU A 43 -8.12 3.93 3.13
CA LEU A 43 -8.08 4.92 4.21
C LEU A 43 -9.44 5.58 4.43
N VAL A 44 -10.19 5.82 3.35
CA VAL A 44 -11.51 6.46 3.37
C VAL A 44 -12.62 5.46 3.69
N ALA A 45 -12.47 4.20 3.26
CA ALA A 45 -13.45 3.14 3.51
C ALA A 45 -13.50 2.62 4.95
N ALA A 46 -12.60 3.08 5.82
CA ALA A 46 -12.27 2.42 7.06
C ALA A 46 -12.52 3.28 8.31
N ASP A 47 -13.58 2.93 9.04
CA ASP A 47 -13.65 3.01 10.52
C ASP A 47 -12.64 2.00 11.12
N GLN A 48 -11.39 1.99 10.63
CA GLN A 48 -10.36 1.06 11.11
C GLN A 48 -9.55 1.70 12.22
N ASP A 49 -9.17 0.87 13.18
CA ASP A 49 -8.23 1.19 14.26
C ASP A 49 -7.09 2.09 13.77
N ALA A 50 -6.87 3.17 14.50
CA ALA A 50 -5.81 4.14 14.23
C ALA A 50 -4.42 3.49 14.11
N GLU A 51 -4.24 2.32 14.70
CA GLU A 51 -3.02 1.52 14.63
C GLU A 51 -2.81 0.90 13.24
N THR A 52 -3.84 0.31 12.63
CA THR A 52 -3.82 -0.25 11.25
C THR A 52 -3.53 0.85 10.25
N LEU A 53 -4.16 2.03 10.41
CA LEU A 53 -3.90 3.21 9.60
C LEU A 53 -2.45 3.69 9.70
N LYS A 54 -1.88 3.65 10.90
CA LYS A 54 -0.49 4.06 11.15
C LYS A 54 0.50 3.05 10.57
N GLN A 55 0.20 1.75 10.63
CA GLN A 55 0.98 0.71 9.98
C GLN A 55 0.90 0.82 8.45
N LEU A 56 -0.29 1.03 7.88
CA LEU A 56 -0.48 1.22 6.44
C LEU A 56 0.28 2.45 5.96
N LYS A 57 0.15 3.59 6.64
CA LYS A 57 0.96 4.79 6.36
C LYS A 57 2.45 4.54 6.53
N GLY A 58 2.87 3.77 7.53
CA GLY A 58 4.28 3.44 7.76
C GLY A 58 4.87 2.58 6.64
N VAL A 59 4.13 1.57 6.21
CA VAL A 59 4.40 0.75 5.03
C VAL A 59 4.52 1.68 3.83
N LEU A 60 3.45 2.41 3.47
CA LEU A 60 3.44 3.32 2.32
C LEU A 60 4.57 4.35 2.35
N ASN A 61 4.84 4.98 3.49
CA ASN A 61 5.86 6.01 3.59
C ASN A 61 7.27 5.41 3.49
N LYS A 62 7.50 4.22 4.06
CA LYS A 62 8.77 3.50 3.88
C LYS A 62 9.01 3.12 2.41
N TYR A 63 7.94 2.89 1.64
CA TYR A 63 8.04 2.52 0.22
C TYR A 63 7.97 3.71 -0.75
N LEU A 64 7.33 4.82 -0.36
CA LEU A 64 7.22 6.05 -1.16
C LEU A 64 8.38 7.03 -0.88
N SER A 65 8.95 7.03 0.32
CA SER A 65 10.14 7.84 0.66
C SER A 65 11.46 7.10 0.45
N ALA A 66 11.43 5.82 0.03
CA ALA A 66 12.61 5.15 -0.50
C ALA A 66 12.92 5.68 -1.91
N LEU A 67 13.48 6.89 -1.94
CA LEU A 67 14.09 7.58 -3.07
C LEU A 67 15.46 8.06 -2.62
#